data_AF-A0A9N9EJR2-F1
#
_entry.id   AF-A0A9N9EJR2-F1
#
_cell.length_a   1.000
_cell.length_b   1.000
_cell.length_c   1.000
_cell.angle_alpha   90.00
_cell.angle_beta   90.00
_cell.angle_gamma   90.00
#
_symmetry.space_group_name_H-M   'P 1'
#
loop_
_entity.id
_entity.type
_entity.pdbx_description
1 polymer ?
#
loop_
_entity_poly.entity_id
_entity_poly.type
_entity_poly.pdbx_seq_one_letter_code
_entity_poly.pdbx_strand_id
1 'polypeptide(L)'
;IDEDIASIYFVDNQGVQVPPPPNSVLRNTTTNRNVLYRRNEFLISWICNYSFLQNGSEIFRLERQKQQAISGNSDLRMSLIEQ
;
A
#
# COMPACT_ATOMS: atom_id res chain seq x y z
N ILE A 1 -15.10 5.27 5.42
CA ILE A 1 -13.86 4.54 5.05
C ILE A 1 -12.99 4.59 6.29
N ASP A 2 -12.42 3.46 6.67
CA ASP A 2 -11.50 3.34 7.81
C ASP A 2 -10.27 4.23 7.57
N GLU A 3 -9.81 4.97 8.57
CA GLU A 3 -8.64 5.87 8.45
C GLU A 3 -7.35 5.11 8.11
N ASP A 4 -7.32 3.81 8.40
CA ASP A 4 -6.21 2.93 8.05
C ASP A 4 -6.27 2.39 6.61
N ILE A 5 -7.31 2.73 5.85
CA ILE A 5 -7.51 2.32 4.44
C ILE A 5 -7.37 3.53 3.51
N ALA A 6 -6.64 3.36 2.42
CA ALA A 6 -6.55 4.33 1.34
C ALA A 6 -6.90 3.71 -0.01
N SER A 7 -7.29 4.58 -0.93
CA SER A 7 -7.61 4.23 -2.31
C SER A 7 -6.49 4.70 -3.23
N ILE A 8 -6.00 3.79 -4.08
CA ILE A 8 -5.17 4.12 -5.23
C ILE A 8 -6.02 3.97 -6.48
N TYR A 9 -6.08 5.03 -7.29
CA TYR A 9 -6.78 5.05 -8.57
C TYR A 9 -5.97 5.84 -9.59
N PHE A 10 -6.26 5.60 -10.87
CA PHE A 10 -5.62 6.29 -11.99
C PHE A 10 -6.51 7.42 -12.47
N VAL A 11 -5.90 8.51 -12.88
CA VAL A 11 -6.60 9.66 -13.47
C VAL A 11 -5.97 10.03 -14.81
N ASP A 12 -6.76 10.64 -15.69
CA ASP A 12 -6.26 11.30 -16.89
C ASP A 12 -5.67 12.69 -16.56
N ASN A 13 -5.26 13.42 -17.61
CA ASN A 13 -4.65 14.74 -17.46
C ASN A 13 -5.63 15.82 -16.96
N GLN A 14 -6.92 15.51 -16.89
CA GLN A 14 -7.99 16.37 -16.42
C GLN A 14 -8.41 15.98 -14.99
N GLY A 15 -7.77 14.98 -14.39
CA GLY A 15 -8.10 14.47 -13.06
C GLY A 15 -9.31 13.53 -13.03
N VAL A 16 -9.81 13.10 -14.19
CA VAL A 16 -10.93 12.17 -14.28
C VAL A 16 -10.42 10.75 -14.07
N GLN A 17 -11.09 9.98 -13.21
CA GLN A 17 -10.70 8.60 -12.92
C GLN A 17 -10.82 7.70 -14.16
N VAL A 18 -9.76 6.94 -14.42
CA VAL A 18 -9.65 5.99 -15.54
C VAL A 18 -9.22 4.61 -15.04
N PRO A 19 -9.43 3.54 -15.84
CA PRO A 19 -8.90 2.23 -15.51
C PRO A 19 -7.36 2.23 -15.43
N PRO A 20 -6.75 1.37 -14.59
CA PRO A 20 -5.31 1.16 -14.63
C PRO A 20 -4.90 0.66 -16.01
N PRO A 21 -3.66 0.95 -16.45
CA PRO A 21 -3.14 0.43 -17.71
C PRO A 21 -3.26 -1.11 -17.80
N PRO A 22 -3.37 -1.69 -19.01
CA PRO A 22 -3.36 -3.15 -19.17
C PRO A 22 -2.15 -3.82 -18.50
N ASN A 23 -2.32 -5.07 -18.06
CA ASN A 23 -1.29 -5.86 -17.37
C ASN A 23 -0.70 -5.19 -16.12
N SER A 24 -1.54 -4.43 -15.42
CA SER A 24 -1.19 -3.81 -14.14
C SER A 24 -1.51 -4.73 -12.96
N VAL A 25 -0.60 -4.78 -11.99
CA VAL A 25 -0.78 -5.50 -10.73
C VAL A 25 -0.32 -4.62 -9.59
N LEU A 26 -1.18 -4.37 -8.61
CA LEU A 26 -0.73 -3.89 -7.30
C LEU A 26 -0.50 -5.08 -6.38
N ARG A 27 0.71 -5.25 -5.87
CA ARG A 27 1.09 -6.34 -4.95
C ARG A 27 1.36 -5.77 -3.57
N ASN A 28 0.69 -6.30 -2.56
CA ASN A 28 1.07 -6.11 -1.16
C ASN A 28 2.33 -6.93 -0.91
N THR A 29 3.48 -6.26 -0.76
CA THR A 29 4.78 -6.92 -0.57
C THR A 29 5.00 -7.40 0.85
N THR A 30 4.28 -6.85 1.84
CA THR A 30 4.28 -7.35 3.23
C THR A 30 3.69 -8.76 3.33
N THR A 31 2.60 -9.03 2.63
CA THR A 31 1.89 -10.32 2.66
C THR A 31 2.11 -11.18 1.43
N ASN A 32 2.83 -10.64 0.45
CA ASN A 32 3.11 -11.28 -0.84
C ASN A 32 1.85 -11.62 -1.67
N ARG A 33 0.79 -10.82 -1.56
CA ARG A 33 -0.50 -11.06 -2.25
C ARG A 33 -0.85 -9.93 -3.21
N ASN A 34 -1.52 -10.26 -4.31
CA ASN A 34 -2.07 -9.27 -5.22
C ASN A 34 -3.29 -8.60 -4.59
N VAL A 35 -3.35 -7.27 -4.69
CA VAL A 35 -4.50 -6.47 -4.29
C VAL A 35 -5.54 -6.55 -5.40
N LEU A 36 -6.79 -6.84 -5.03
CA LEU A 36 -7.88 -6.92 -6.00
C LEU A 36 -8.29 -5.51 -6.45
N TYR A 37 -8.31 -5.30 -7.76
CA TYR A 37 -8.90 -4.11 -8.36
C TYR A 37 -10.43 -4.23 -8.35
N ARG A 38 -11.12 -3.25 -7.73
CA ARG A 38 -12.59 -3.21 -7.67
C ARG A 38 -13.07 -1.77 -7.68
N ARG A 39 -14.22 -1.49 -8.31
CA ARG A 39 -14.85 -0.15 -8.32
C ARG A 39 -13.89 0.98 -8.75
N ASN A 40 -13.09 0.71 -9.76
CA ASN A 40 -12.06 1.59 -10.31
C ASN A 40 -10.88 1.96 -9.38
N GLU A 41 -10.69 1.23 -8.28
CA GLU A 41 -9.64 1.50 -7.32
C GLU A 41 -8.97 0.24 -6.77
N PHE A 42 -7.83 0.45 -6.12
CA PHE A 42 -7.18 -0.51 -5.24
C PHE A 42 -7.27 -0.02 -3.81
N LEU A 43 -7.82 -0.83 -2.92
CA LEU A 43 -7.84 -0.54 -1.49
C LEU A 43 -6.56 -1.08 -0.85
N ILE A 44 -5.81 -0.17 -0.23
CA ILE A 44 -4.58 -0.47 0.50
C ILE A 44 -4.73 -0.07 1.96
N SER A 45 -3.82 -0.56 2.81
CA SER A 45 -3.70 -0.10 4.19
C SER A 45 -2.34 0.54 4.41
N TRP A 46 -2.32 1.67 5.12
CA TRP A 46 -1.11 2.46 5.34
C TRP A 46 0.01 1.74 6.12
N ILE A 47 -0.29 0.61 6.76
CA ILE A 47 0.69 -0.18 7.52
C ILE A 47 1.43 -1.22 6.66
N CYS A 48 1.00 -1.46 5.43
CA CYS A 48 1.62 -2.42 4.52
C CYS A 48 2.50 -1.74 3.48
N ASN A 49 3.40 -2.52 2.89
CA ASN A 49 4.19 -2.12 1.74
C ASN A 49 3.55 -2.63 0.45
N TYR A 50 3.68 -1.86 -0.62
CA TYR A 50 3.09 -2.19 -1.92
C TYR A 50 4.04 -1.91 -3.07
N SER A 51 3.98 -2.73 -4.09
CA SER A 51 4.65 -2.53 -5.37
C SER A 51 3.60 -2.54 -6.48
N PHE A 52 3.65 -1.57 -7.36
CA PHE A 52 2.83 -1.57 -8.57
C PHE A 52 3.68 -1.99 -9.76
N LEU A 53 3.20 -3.02 -10.46
CA LEU A 53 3.87 -3.62 -11.59
C LEU A 53 3.06 -3.37 -12.87
N GLN A 54 3.74 -3.04 -13.95
CA GLN A 54 3.17 -2.97 -15.29
C GLN A 54 3.99 -3.88 -16.21
N ASN A 55 3.31 -4.79 -16.92
CA ASN A 55 3.97 -5.80 -17.76
C ASN A 55 5.06 -6.59 -17.00
N GLY A 56 4.83 -6.87 -15.72
CA GLY A 56 5.75 -7.61 -14.85
C GLY A 56 6.93 -6.80 -14.29
N SER A 57 7.13 -5.56 -14.73
CA SER A 57 8.17 -4.66 -14.19
C SER A 57 7.59 -3.78 -13.09
N GLU A 58 8.27 -3.64 -11.95
CA GLU A 58 7.91 -2.67 -10.92
C GLU A 58 8.13 -1.25 -11.45
N ILE A 59 7.10 -0.40 -11.39
CA ILE A 59 7.18 1.00 -11.84
C ILE A 59 7.08 1.99 -10.69
N PHE A 60 6.46 1.62 -9.56
CA PHE A 60 6.54 2.37 -8.31
C PHE A 60 6.32 1.49 -7.10
N ARG A 61 6.77 1.97 -5.94
CA ARG A 61 6.66 1.29 -4.66
C ARG A 61 6.23 2.27 -3.56
N LEU A 62 5.43 1.76 -2.63
CA LEU A 62 4.99 2.45 -1.41
C LEU A 62 5.53 1.69 -0.21
N GLU A 63 6.38 2.36 0.58
CA GLU A 63 7.00 1.76 1.76
C GLU A 63 6.82 2.65 2.98
N ARG A 64 6.66 2.02 4.15
CA ARG A 64 6.67 2.71 5.46
C ARG A 64 5.71 3.92 5.51
N GLN A 65 4.52 3.77 4.91
CA GLN A 65 3.58 4.89 4.78
C GLN A 65 3.05 5.38 6.13
N LYS A 66 3.06 4.53 7.16
CA LYS A 66 2.79 4.89 8.56
C LYS A 66 3.82 4.20 9.46
N GLN A 67 4.62 4.99 10.17
CA GLN A 67 5.55 4.47 11.17
C GLN A 67 4.78 4.06 12.41
N GLN A 68 4.95 2.81 12.85
CA GLN A 68 4.40 2.36 14.12
C GLN A 68 5.39 2.70 15.24
N ALA A 69 4.91 3.41 16.26
CA ALA A 69 5.64 3.59 17.52
C ALA A 69 5.01 2.67 18.57
N ILE A 70 5.85 1.98 19.33
CA ILE A 70 5.40 1.21 20.48
C ILE A 70 5.65 2.06 21.72
N SER A 71 4.62 2.28 22.53
CA SER A 71 4.70 2.97 23.82
C SER A 71 4.04 2.12 24.91
N GLY A 72 4.62 2.12 26.11
CA GLY A 72 4.12 1.37 27.26
C GLY A 72 4.51 2.04 28.57
N ASN A 73 3.89 1.62 29.68
CA ASN A 73 4.29 2.06 31.03
C ASN A 73 5.78 1.75 31.27
N SER A 74 6.46 2.53 32.11
CA SER A 74 7.90 2.43 32.42
C SER A 74 8.35 1.05 32.91
N ASP A 75 7.41 0.21 33.35
CA ASP A 75 7.65 -1.17 33.77
C ASP A 75 7.87 -2.14 32.58
N LEU A 76 7.51 -1.72 31.36
CA LEU A 76 7.70 -2.48 30.14
C LEU A 76 9.03 -2.11 29.49
N ARG A 77 9.97 -3.06 29.54
CA ARG A 77 11.20 -2.96 28.75
C ARG A 77 10.90 -3.32 27.30
N MET A 78 11.17 -2.40 26.39
CA MET A 78 11.02 -2.62 24.96
C MET A 78 12.36 -2.39 24.28
N SER A 79 12.76 -3.34 23.45
CA SER A 79 13.94 -3.25 22.59
C SER A 79 13.49 -3.51 21.16
N LEU A 80 13.95 -2.68 20.23
CA LEU A 80 13.78 -2.95 18.81
C LEU A 80 14.57 -4.21 18.47
N ILE A 81 13.88 -5.22 17.91
CA ILE A 81 14.56 -6.37 17.32
C ILE A 81 14.87 -5.98 15.88
N GLU A 82 16.14 -5.76 15.59
CA GLU A 82 16.62 -5.61 14.21
C GLU A 82 16.78 -7.01 13.60
N GLN A 83 16.23 -7.22 12.41
CA GLN A 83 16.38 -8.44 11.61
C GLN A 83 17.40 -8.24 10.50
#